data_AF-A0A512PNB6-F1
#
_entry.id   AF-A0A512PNB6-F1
#
_cell.length_a   1.000
_cell.length_b   1.000
_cell.length_c   1.000
_cell.angle_alpha   90.00
_cell.angle_beta   90.00
_cell.angle_gamma   90.00
#
_symmetry.space_group_name_H-M   'P 1'
#
loop_
_entity.id
_entity.type
_entity.pdbx_description
1 polymer ?
#
loop_
_entity_poly.entity_id
_entity_poly.type
_entity_poly.pdbx_seq_one_letter_code
_entity_poly.pdbx_strand_id
1 'polypeptide(L)'
;MKNNAELYDVAPQYDNMWVEAIRMTKDTTLTIRLDKTVKAQAAKVAAGMGIDLATAINMFLVQIIKTDELPFVPTGQSELKKSMDDEKAERVSKTFDNADDLLDDALKDKTK
;
A
#
# COMPACT_ATOMS: atom_id res chain seq x y z
N MET A 1 -40.21 -18.93 -30.07
CA MET A 1 -38.97 -18.42 -29.46
C MET A 1 -38.67 -19.30 -28.27
N LYS A 2 -37.73 -20.25 -28.40
CA LYS A 2 -37.32 -21.09 -27.27
C LYS A 2 -36.27 -20.29 -26.50
N ASN A 3 -36.54 -20.00 -25.23
CA ASN A 3 -35.63 -19.27 -24.37
C ASN A 3 -34.31 -20.05 -24.25
N ASN A 4 -33.20 -19.35 -24.46
CA ASN A 4 -31.82 -19.87 -24.47
C ASN A 4 -31.30 -20.31 -23.08
N ALA A 5 -32.17 -20.41 -22.07
CA ALA A 5 -31.79 -20.63 -20.68
C ALA A 5 -31.56 -22.11 -20.32
N GLU A 6 -31.94 -23.05 -21.18
CA GLU A 6 -31.84 -24.49 -20.89
C GLU A 6 -30.61 -25.18 -21.54
N LEU A 7 -29.68 -24.43 -22.14
CA LEU A 7 -28.55 -25.02 -22.88
C LEU A 7 -27.25 -25.18 -22.06
N TYR A 8 -27.25 -24.92 -20.75
CA TYR A 8 -26.03 -24.96 -19.92
C TYR A 8 -26.26 -25.49 -18.49
N ASP A 9 -26.97 -26.61 -18.33
CA ASP A 9 -26.85 -27.40 -17.10
C ASP A 9 -25.52 -28.18 -17.14
N VAL A 10 -24.43 -27.50 -16.78
CA VAL A 10 -23.09 -28.06 -16.78
C VAL A 10 -22.85 -28.84 -15.49
N ALA A 11 -22.43 -30.08 -15.63
CA ALA A 11 -22.20 -30.98 -14.50
C ALA A 11 -21.17 -30.37 -13.50
N PRO A 12 -21.35 -30.56 -12.17
CA PRO A 12 -20.64 -29.80 -11.13
C PRO A 12 -19.11 -29.80 -11.23
N GLN A 13 -18.55 -30.81 -11.90
CA GLN A 13 -17.11 -30.96 -12.13
C GLN A 13 -16.51 -29.88 -13.05
N TYR A 14 -17.33 -29.07 -13.75
CA TYR A 14 -16.86 -28.00 -14.63
C TYR A 14 -17.12 -26.58 -14.11
N ASP A 15 -17.90 -26.41 -13.04
CA ASP A 15 -18.30 -25.09 -12.50
C ASP A 15 -17.06 -24.26 -12.07
N ASN A 16 -16.07 -24.94 -11.51
CA ASN A 16 -14.84 -24.32 -11.04
C ASN A 16 -13.83 -24.04 -12.17
N MET A 17 -13.95 -24.70 -13.32
CA MET A 17 -13.00 -24.54 -14.42
C MET A 17 -13.12 -23.19 -15.12
N TRP A 18 -14.33 -22.65 -15.25
CA TRP A 18 -14.54 -21.35 -15.89
C TRP A 18 -14.12 -20.19 -15.00
N VAL A 19 -14.31 -20.30 -13.68
CA VAL A 19 -13.84 -19.33 -12.71
C VAL A 19 -12.31 -19.30 -12.66
N GLU A 20 -11.67 -20.46 -12.61
CA GLU A 20 -10.19 -20.55 -12.68
C GLU A 20 -9.66 -20.09 -14.03
N ALA A 21 -10.30 -20.40 -15.15
CA ALA A 21 -9.93 -19.88 -16.47
C ALA A 21 -10.06 -18.35 -16.55
N ILE A 22 -11.13 -17.76 -16.01
CA ILE A 22 -11.32 -16.30 -15.94
C ILE A 22 -10.23 -15.68 -15.03
N ARG A 23 -9.89 -16.33 -13.92
CA ARG A 23 -8.83 -15.91 -13.00
C ARG A 23 -7.44 -15.98 -13.64
N MET A 24 -7.20 -16.99 -14.48
CA MET A 24 -5.99 -17.19 -15.28
C MET A 24 -5.85 -16.16 -16.42
N THR A 25 -6.94 -15.48 -16.81
CA THR A 25 -6.95 -14.52 -17.94
C THR A 25 -6.76 -13.04 -17.59
N LYS A 26 -6.34 -12.69 -16.37
CA LYS A 26 -6.10 -11.28 -16.03
C LYS A 26 -4.71 -10.97 -15.49
N ASP A 27 -3.72 -11.71 -15.93
CA ASP A 27 -2.33 -11.26 -15.82
C ASP A 27 -2.16 -9.95 -16.59
N THR A 28 -1.61 -8.95 -15.91
CA THR A 28 -1.32 -7.64 -16.50
C THR A 28 0.16 -7.33 -16.37
N THR A 29 0.68 -6.58 -17.33
CA THR A 29 2.10 -6.22 -17.35
C THR A 29 2.32 -4.87 -16.68
N LEU A 30 3.18 -4.84 -15.66
CA LEU A 30 3.65 -3.61 -15.02
C LEU A 30 5.01 -3.20 -15.61
N THR A 31 5.08 -2.04 -16.26
CA THR A 31 6.34 -1.46 -16.75
C THR A 31 6.83 -0.36 -15.79
N ILE A 32 8.01 -0.55 -15.22
CA ILE A 32 8.61 0.39 -14.27
C ILE A 32 9.92 0.94 -14.84
N ARG A 33 10.16 2.25 -14.70
CA ARG A 33 11.46 2.86 -14.98
C ARG A 33 12.33 2.80 -13.72
N LEU A 34 13.54 2.28 -13.87
CA LEU A 34 14.51 2.16 -12.79
C LEU A 34 15.92 2.28 -13.34
N ASP A 35 16.85 2.70 -12.48
CA ASP A 35 18.27 2.74 -12.82
C ASP A 35 18.82 1.32 -13.09
N LYS A 36 19.74 1.22 -14.04
CA LYS A 36 20.31 -0.07 -14.46
C LYS A 36 21.07 -0.76 -13.32
N THR A 37 21.79 0.01 -12.51
CA THR A 37 22.57 -0.51 -11.38
C THR A 37 21.64 -1.00 -10.28
N VAL A 38 20.58 -0.24 -9.99
CA VAL A 38 19.54 -0.62 -9.01
C VAL A 38 18.86 -1.92 -9.43
N LYS A 39 18.48 -2.06 -10.71
CA LYS A 39 17.90 -3.29 -11.26
C LYS A 39 18.80 -4.50 -11.02
N ALA A 40 20.08 -4.37 -11.36
CA ALA A 40 21.06 -5.46 -11.23
C ALA A 40 21.28 -5.86 -9.77
N GLN A 41 21.39 -4.89 -8.86
CA GLN A 41 21.57 -5.15 -7.43
C GLN A 41 20.34 -5.81 -6.82
N ALA A 42 19.13 -5.29 -7.10
CA ALA A 42 17.89 -5.86 -6.60
C ALA A 42 17.68 -7.30 -7.09
N ALA A 43 17.97 -7.59 -8.36
CA ALA A 43 17.92 -8.94 -8.90
C ALA A 43 18.90 -9.89 -8.21
N LYS A 44 20.12 -9.44 -7.90
CA LYS A 44 21.11 -10.24 -7.16
C LYS A 44 20.65 -10.55 -5.73
N VAL A 45 20.05 -9.58 -5.05
CA VAL A 45 19.49 -9.78 -3.70
C VAL A 45 18.34 -10.77 -3.74
N ALA A 46 17.40 -10.61 -4.67
CA ALA A 46 16.29 -11.54 -4.86
C ALA A 46 16.79 -12.98 -5.14
N ALA A 47 17.77 -13.13 -6.04
CA ALA A 47 18.38 -14.42 -6.35
C ALA A 47 19.07 -15.05 -5.14
N GLY A 48 19.69 -14.24 -4.27
CA GLY A 48 20.26 -14.70 -3.00
C GLY A 48 19.21 -15.25 -2.02
N MET A 49 17.94 -14.84 -2.17
CA MET A 49 16.79 -15.38 -1.44
C MET A 49 16.12 -16.56 -2.17
N GLY A 50 16.62 -16.97 -3.35
CA GLY A 50 16.05 -18.05 -4.15
C GLY A 50 14.82 -17.66 -4.98
N ILE A 51 14.59 -16.37 -5.20
CA ILE A 51 13.45 -15.86 -5.99
C ILE A 51 13.93 -14.91 -7.10
N ASP A 52 13.11 -14.74 -8.13
CA ASP A 52 13.39 -13.74 -9.16
C ASP A 52 12.85 -12.35 -8.77
N LEU A 53 13.28 -11.32 -9.51
CA LEU A 53 12.88 -9.94 -9.22
C LEU A 53 11.37 -9.73 -9.39
N ALA A 54 10.73 -10.40 -10.35
CA ALA A 54 9.29 -10.29 -10.56
C ALA A 54 8.49 -10.86 -9.38
N THR A 55 8.91 -12.00 -8.85
CA THR A 55 8.32 -12.60 -7.64
C THR A 55 8.48 -11.66 -6.44
N ALA A 56 9.65 -11.05 -6.26
CA ALA A 56 9.87 -10.09 -5.19
C ALA A 56 8.94 -8.85 -5.30
N ILE A 57 8.74 -8.32 -6.52
CA ILE A 57 7.81 -7.20 -6.77
C ILE A 57 6.36 -7.63 -6.47
N ASN A 58 5.96 -8.84 -6.87
CA ASN A 58 4.62 -9.34 -6.57
C ASN A 58 4.40 -9.48 -5.06
N MET A 59 5.39 -10.00 -4.31
CA MET A 59 5.32 -10.08 -2.85
C MET A 59 5.18 -8.68 -2.21
N PHE A 60 5.92 -7.69 -2.71
CA PHE A 60 5.81 -6.31 -2.26
C PHE A 60 4.39 -5.76 -2.45
N LEU A 61 3.79 -5.97 -3.63
CA LEU A 61 2.41 -5.51 -3.91
C LEU A 61 1.37 -6.23 -3.03
N VAL A 62 1.52 -7.55 -2.85
CA VAL A 62 0.65 -8.34 -1.96
C VAL A 62 0.74 -7.83 -0.51
N GLN A 63 1.94 -7.48 -0.05
CA GLN A 63 2.11 -6.97 1.30
C GLN A 63 1.41 -5.63 1.50
N ILE A 64 1.51 -4.70 0.53
CA ILE A 64 0.77 -3.43 0.57
C ILE A 64 -0.73 -3.67 0.67
N ILE A 65 -1.27 -4.58 -0.16
CA ILE A 65 -2.70 -4.90 -0.15
C ILE A 65 -3.12 -5.49 1.21
N LYS A 66 -2.26 -6.29 1.83
CA LYS A 66 -2.55 -6.96 3.10
C LYS A 66 -2.58 -5.99 4.28
N THR A 67 -1.72 -4.97 4.29
CA THR A 67 -1.56 -4.05 5.43
C THR A 67 -2.15 -2.67 5.22
N ASP A 68 -2.56 -2.34 3.99
CA ASP A 68 -2.98 -0.99 3.58
C ASP A 68 -1.91 0.09 3.86
N GLU A 69 -0.64 -0.32 3.86
CA GLU A 69 0.51 0.50 4.22
C GLU A 69 1.75 0.11 3.39
N LEU A 70 2.73 1.00 3.31
CA LEU A 70 4.02 0.66 2.72
C LEU A 70 4.75 -0.37 3.60
N PRO A 71 5.33 -1.43 3.03
CA PRO A 71 5.99 -2.49 3.79
C PRO A 71 7.40 -2.10 4.27
N PHE A 72 7.64 -0.80 4.42
CA PHE A 72 8.82 -0.21 5.01
C PHE A 72 8.46 1.20 5.49
N VAL A 73 9.17 1.68 6.51
CA VAL A 73 9.01 3.05 7.01
C VAL A 73 9.76 4.01 6.08
N PRO A 74 9.11 4.96 5.42
CA PRO A 74 9.80 5.94 4.58
C PRO A 74 10.73 6.81 5.43
N THR A 75 12.03 6.74 5.18
CA THR A 75 13.02 7.58 5.86
C THR A 75 13.18 8.92 5.15
N GLY A 76 12.12 9.73 5.15
CA GLY A 76 12.20 11.16 4.86
C GLY A 76 12.35 11.93 6.17
N GLN A 77 12.87 13.17 6.14
CA GLN A 77 12.63 14.10 7.25
C GLN A 77 11.13 14.41 7.27
N SER A 78 10.33 13.58 7.95
CA SER A 78 8.93 13.87 8.14
C SER A 78 8.80 15.00 9.16
N GLU A 79 7.84 15.89 8.95
CA GLU A 79 7.47 16.89 9.95
C GLU A 79 7.14 16.21 11.29
N LEU A 80 6.59 14.98 11.25
CA LEU A 80 6.37 14.15 12.45
C LEU A 80 7.65 13.87 13.22
N LYS A 81 8.77 13.56 12.54
CA LYS A 81 10.05 13.35 13.21
C LYS A 81 10.57 14.64 13.83
N LYS A 82 10.39 15.78 13.15
CA LYS A 82 10.74 17.10 13.71
C LYS A 82 9.90 17.42 14.94
N SER A 83 8.58 17.21 14.90
CA SER A 83 7.69 17.41 16.06
C SER A 83 8.08 16.53 17.24
N MET A 84 8.44 15.25 16.99
CA MET A 84 8.92 14.34 18.04
C MET A 84 10.26 14.79 18.64
N ASP A 85 11.13 15.39 17.83
CA ASP A 85 12.41 15.95 18.30
C ASP A 85 12.20 17.29 19.03
N ASP A 86 11.22 18.11 18.61
CA ASP A 86 10.83 19.36 19.27
C ASP A 86 10.15 19.11 20.63
N GLU A 87 9.30 18.09 20.75
CA GLU A 87 8.76 17.61 22.04
C GLU A 87 9.88 17.24 23.02
N LYS A 88 10.86 16.45 22.56
CA LYS A 88 12.02 16.06 23.39
C LYS A 88 12.91 17.23 23.76
N ALA A 89 12.97 18.25 22.91
CA ALA A 89 13.76 19.45 23.10
C ALA A 89 13.00 20.58 23.82
N GLU A 90 11.78 20.32 24.31
CA GLU A 90 10.87 21.32 24.91
C GLU A 90 10.62 22.54 24.02
N ARG A 91 10.71 22.37 22.69
CA ARG A 91 10.37 23.39 21.69
C ARG A 91 8.91 23.32 21.27
N VAL A 92 8.02 23.01 22.21
CA VAL A 92 6.58 22.87 21.98
C VAL A 92 5.80 24.05 22.53
N SER A 93 4.59 24.26 22.01
CA SER A 93 3.71 25.33 22.47
C SER A 93 3.20 25.08 23.89
N LYS A 94 2.57 26.10 24.47
CA LYS A 94 1.90 26.04 25.78
C LYS A 94 0.97 24.82 25.92
N THR A 95 0.87 24.31 27.15
CA THR A 95 -0.11 23.32 27.56
C THR A 95 -1.44 23.97 27.90
N PHE A 96 -2.53 23.22 27.80
CA PHE A 96 -3.88 23.67 28.15
C PHE A 96 -4.51 22.67 29.12
N ASP A 97 -5.26 23.18 30.09
CA ASP A 97 -5.87 22.36 31.15
C ASP A 97 -7.22 21.74 30.72
N ASN A 98 -7.87 22.31 29.70
CA ASN A 98 -9.11 21.79 29.13
C ASN A 98 -9.23 22.12 27.63
N ALA A 99 -10.13 21.40 26.95
CA ALA A 99 -10.34 21.55 25.51
C ALA A 99 -10.93 22.91 25.12
N ASP A 100 -11.75 23.51 25.99
CA ASP A 100 -12.37 24.81 25.73
C ASP A 100 -11.32 25.93 25.68
N ASP A 101 -10.37 25.95 26.62
CA ASP A 101 -9.26 26.91 26.67
C ASP A 101 -8.33 26.80 25.46
N LEU A 102 -8.08 25.58 24.98
CA LEU A 102 -7.31 25.33 23.76
C LEU A 102 -8.02 25.92 22.54
N LEU A 103 -9.30 25.60 22.38
CA LEU A 103 -10.11 26.02 21.23
C LEU A 103 -10.29 27.54 21.22
N ASP A 104 -10.54 28.14 22.39
CA ASP A 104 -10.66 29.58 22.56
C ASP A 104 -9.40 30.31 22.10
N ASP A 105 -8.23 29.81 22.48
CA ASP A 105 -6.95 30.41 22.09
C ASP A 105 -6.65 30.24 20.60
N ALA A 106 -6.89 29.05 20.04
CA ALA A 106 -6.67 28.74 18.63
C ALA A 106 -7.60 29.54 17.68
N LEU A 107 -8.77 29.94 18.16
CA LEU A 107 -9.75 30.71 17.39
C LEU A 107 -9.59 32.23 17.55
N LYS A 108 -9.04 32.72 18.66
CA LYS A 108 -8.75 34.15 18.89
C LYS A 108 -7.69 34.70 17.94
N ASP A 109 -6.79 33.86 17.43
CA ASP A 109 -5.69 34.26 16.52
C ASP A 109 -6.15 34.63 15.09
N LYS A 110 -7.43 34.42 14.74
CA LYS A 110 -7.97 34.76 13.39
C LYS A 110 -8.63 36.13 13.27
N THR A 111 -8.57 36.97 14.31
CA THR A 111 -9.21 38.31 14.34
C THR A 111 -8.24 39.48 14.19
N LYS A 112 -7.13 39.31 13.45
CA LYS A 112 -6.24 40.42 13.07
C LYS A 112 -5.99 40.48 11.56
#